data_AF-A0A7K0Z5C1-F1
#
_entry.id   AF-A0A7K0Z5C1-F1
#
_cell.length_a   1.000
_cell.length_b   1.000
_cell.length_c   1.000
_cell.angle_alpha   90.00
_cell.angle_beta   90.00
_cell.angle_gamma   90.00
#
_symmetry.space_group_name_H-M   'P 1'
#
loop_
_entity.id
_entity.type
_entity.pdbx_description
1 polymer ?
#
loop_
_entity_poly.entity_id
_entity_poly.type
_entity_poly.pdbx_seq_one_letter_code
_entity_poly.pdbx_strand_id
1 'polypeptide(L)'
;MSISLSGKALSSINRESPRYKLLQDAHIKIAQKDIFTWGTAASAEAAIRLNWIDLPESSLLLKPAISEVLVHFAMRKRLILCGMGGSSLAPEVLAKTFNKEIFIVDSTDPHYLKSAMAPGLSDSLVIVSSKSGSTLETSSQRTFFEEALKAAGLSPQDHMLFVTDPGSPLDIQVRVAGFTVINADPNVGGRFSALSAFGVVPAALAGIDVWKILSDAAEAKRDFLADDQTIIDVAYLLSEVAGQYVATTDEGSGFPGLSDWLEQLVAESTGKDGRGRLPIVCEDLEAASKSKAFILTFVQSSGAVADLSVVAPLGAHFIFWEWVTALIGVTLEIDPFNQPNVTEAKEQTSALLSEWKTSNGVEVPRLTADSTDGDIEIFGGGLSLKQALLQVIESTSTDGYIAIMAYLDRGADSKLAELR
;
A
#
# COMPACT_ATOMS: atom_id res chain seq x y z
N MET A 1 14.57 -4.80 -20.95
CA MET A 1 14.82 -3.53 -20.25
C MET A 1 15.10 -3.94 -18.82
N SER A 2 16.39 -4.02 -18.44
CA SER A 2 16.82 -4.86 -17.31
C SER A 2 16.69 -4.15 -15.96
N ILE A 3 16.17 -4.85 -14.97
CA ILE A 3 16.40 -4.54 -13.56
C ILE A 3 17.90 -4.62 -13.31
N SER A 4 18.51 -3.56 -12.77
CA SER A 4 19.93 -3.54 -12.46
C SER A 4 20.17 -3.37 -10.97
N LEU A 5 21.09 -4.18 -10.44
CA LEU A 5 21.51 -4.13 -9.06
C LEU A 5 22.87 -3.44 -8.92
N SER A 6 23.02 -2.62 -7.89
CA SER A 6 24.32 -2.12 -7.44
C SER A 6 24.32 -2.00 -5.91
N GLY A 7 25.49 -1.76 -5.30
CA GLY A 7 25.61 -1.61 -3.84
C GLY A 7 26.55 -2.62 -3.20
N LYS A 8 27.02 -2.31 -1.99
CA LYS A 8 28.05 -3.08 -1.28
C LYS A 8 27.54 -4.44 -0.76
N ALA A 9 26.23 -4.59 -0.56
CA ALA A 9 25.67 -5.84 -0.04
C ALA A 9 25.77 -6.99 -1.06
N LEU A 10 25.91 -6.70 -2.36
CA LEU A 10 26.02 -7.74 -3.40
C LEU A 10 27.20 -8.70 -3.17
N SER A 11 28.29 -8.26 -2.53
CA SER A 11 29.40 -9.15 -2.18
C SER A 11 29.11 -10.13 -1.04
N SER A 12 28.01 -9.93 -0.30
CA SER A 12 27.59 -10.79 0.83
C SER A 12 26.71 -11.96 0.38
N ILE A 13 26.40 -12.07 -0.91
CA ILE A 13 25.51 -13.10 -1.45
C ILE A 13 26.26 -14.44 -1.51
N ASN A 14 25.70 -15.45 -0.84
CA ASN A 14 26.19 -16.82 -0.95
C ASN A 14 25.20 -17.66 -1.77
N ARG A 15 25.44 -17.73 -3.08
CA ARG A 15 24.59 -18.46 -4.05
C ARG A 15 24.61 -19.98 -3.87
N GLU A 16 25.58 -20.52 -3.13
CA GLU A 16 25.67 -21.94 -2.82
C GLU A 16 24.94 -22.34 -1.53
N SER A 17 24.46 -21.34 -0.76
CA SER A 17 23.82 -21.58 0.53
C SER A 17 22.50 -22.35 0.39
N PRO A 18 22.12 -23.14 1.42
CA PRO A 18 20.80 -23.78 1.45
C PRO A 18 19.65 -22.77 1.34
N ARG A 19 19.82 -21.56 1.88
CA ARG A 19 18.80 -20.50 1.79
C ARG A 19 18.61 -20.00 0.37
N TYR A 20 19.70 -19.78 -0.37
CA TYR A 20 19.62 -19.36 -1.77
C TYR A 20 18.89 -20.41 -2.62
N LYS A 21 19.21 -21.70 -2.42
CA LYS A 21 18.52 -22.81 -3.10
C LYS A 21 17.03 -22.90 -2.73
N LEU A 22 16.68 -22.70 -1.46
CA LEU A 22 15.28 -22.62 -1.02
C LEU A 22 14.52 -21.50 -1.76
N LEU A 23 15.14 -20.34 -1.92
CA LEU A 23 14.56 -19.22 -2.65
C LEU A 23 14.38 -19.52 -4.14
N GLN A 24 15.35 -20.21 -4.79
CA GLN A 24 15.22 -20.66 -6.18
C GLN A 24 14.05 -21.65 -6.35
N ASP A 25 13.95 -22.65 -5.47
CA ASP A 25 12.86 -23.62 -5.48
C ASP A 25 11.50 -22.92 -5.26
N ALA A 26 11.44 -21.97 -4.32
CA ALA A 26 10.26 -21.16 -4.07
C ALA A 26 9.87 -20.31 -5.28
N HIS A 27 10.84 -19.70 -5.97
CA HIS A 27 10.59 -18.88 -7.15
C HIS A 27 9.89 -19.67 -8.27
N ILE A 28 10.35 -20.89 -8.53
CA ILE A 28 9.72 -21.80 -9.51
C ILE A 28 8.28 -22.15 -9.09
N LYS A 29 8.08 -22.43 -7.79
CA LYS A 29 6.76 -22.76 -7.24
C LYS A 29 5.78 -21.58 -7.29
N ILE A 30 6.25 -20.36 -6.99
CA ILE A 30 5.46 -19.13 -7.12
C ILE A 30 5.02 -18.97 -8.58
N ALA A 31 5.92 -19.15 -9.55
CA ALA A 31 5.59 -19.05 -10.97
C ALA A 31 4.49 -20.06 -11.40
N GLN A 32 4.41 -21.21 -10.73
CA GLN A 32 3.39 -22.23 -10.95
C GLN A 32 2.12 -22.04 -10.10
N LYS A 33 2.06 -20.95 -9.32
CA LYS A 33 1.02 -20.68 -8.32
C LYS A 33 0.82 -21.84 -7.34
N ASP A 34 1.91 -22.50 -6.93
CA ASP A 34 1.85 -23.58 -5.93
C ASP A 34 1.40 -23.02 -4.57
N ILE A 35 0.20 -23.41 -4.14
CA ILE A 35 -0.42 -22.96 -2.90
C ILE A 35 0.32 -23.46 -1.65
N PHE A 36 1.18 -24.47 -1.77
CA PHE A 36 1.96 -25.01 -0.64
C PHE A 36 3.33 -24.36 -0.46
N THR A 37 3.67 -23.35 -1.27
CA THR A 37 4.97 -22.66 -1.23
C THR A 37 5.33 -22.13 0.17
N TRP A 38 4.34 -21.61 0.91
CA TRP A 38 4.49 -21.07 2.26
C TRP A 38 4.04 -22.04 3.37
N GLY A 39 3.94 -23.33 3.04
CA GLY A 39 3.48 -24.37 3.95
C GLY A 39 1.95 -24.54 3.99
N THR A 40 1.51 -25.65 4.59
CA THR A 40 0.10 -26.07 4.60
C THR A 40 -0.83 -25.03 5.24
N ALA A 41 -0.38 -24.33 6.28
CA ALA A 41 -1.19 -23.34 6.99
C ALA A 41 -1.58 -22.14 6.10
N ALA A 42 -0.70 -21.73 5.18
CA ALA A 42 -0.93 -20.62 4.26
C ALA A 42 -1.76 -21.03 3.01
N SER A 43 -1.88 -22.33 2.74
CA SER A 43 -2.38 -22.83 1.44
C SER A 43 -3.82 -22.39 1.11
N ALA A 44 -4.68 -22.25 2.12
CA ALA A 44 -6.05 -21.79 1.92
C ALA A 44 -6.11 -20.33 1.45
N GLU A 45 -5.32 -19.45 2.05
CA GLU A 45 -5.25 -18.04 1.64
C GLU A 45 -4.53 -17.92 0.29
N ALA A 46 -3.41 -18.63 0.11
CA ALA A 46 -2.67 -18.64 -1.15
C ALA A 46 -3.56 -19.07 -2.34
N ALA A 47 -4.42 -20.08 -2.16
CA ALA A 47 -5.33 -20.55 -3.21
C ALA A 47 -6.25 -19.46 -3.80
N ILE A 48 -6.52 -18.39 -3.06
CA ILE A 48 -7.37 -17.27 -3.48
C ILE A 48 -6.62 -15.94 -3.59
N ARG A 49 -5.27 -15.97 -3.65
CA ARG A 49 -4.44 -14.76 -3.66
C ARG A 49 -3.39 -14.70 -4.76
N LEU A 50 -3.15 -15.77 -5.51
CA LEU A 50 -2.00 -15.84 -6.43
C LEU A 50 -2.26 -15.28 -7.84
N ASN A 51 -3.39 -14.61 -8.10
CA ASN A 51 -3.62 -14.03 -9.43
C ASN A 51 -2.78 -12.77 -9.71
N TRP A 52 -2.14 -12.18 -8.69
CA TRP A 52 -1.24 -11.02 -8.90
C TRP A 52 -0.08 -11.34 -9.86
N ILE A 53 0.37 -12.60 -9.88
CA ILE A 53 1.42 -13.12 -10.77
C ILE A 53 1.09 -12.88 -12.26
N ASP A 54 -0.19 -12.88 -12.61
CA ASP A 54 -0.66 -12.74 -13.99
C ASP A 54 -1.17 -11.33 -14.30
N LEU A 55 -1.17 -10.40 -13.36
CA LEU A 55 -1.68 -9.03 -13.59
C LEU A 55 -1.00 -8.28 -14.74
N PRO A 56 0.33 -8.39 -14.96
CA PRO A 56 0.96 -7.70 -16.07
C PRO A 56 0.31 -7.99 -17.44
N GLU A 57 -0.19 -9.21 -17.66
CA GLU A 57 -0.86 -9.62 -18.88
C GLU A 57 -2.38 -9.58 -18.76
N SER A 58 -2.95 -10.04 -17.64
CA SER A 58 -4.39 -10.19 -17.47
C SER A 58 -5.12 -8.85 -17.36
N SER A 59 -4.48 -7.82 -16.79
CA SER A 59 -5.07 -6.47 -16.72
C SER A 59 -5.20 -5.78 -18.07
N LEU A 60 -4.53 -6.26 -19.12
CA LEU A 60 -4.74 -5.78 -20.49
C LEU A 60 -6.20 -6.02 -20.96
N LEU A 61 -6.88 -7.01 -20.38
CA LEU A 61 -8.29 -7.31 -20.66
C LEU A 61 -9.24 -6.22 -20.17
N LEU A 62 -8.79 -5.31 -19.30
CA LEU A 62 -9.59 -4.16 -18.84
C LEU A 62 -9.74 -3.06 -19.90
N LYS A 63 -8.92 -3.09 -20.97
CA LYS A 63 -8.84 -2.01 -21.97
C LYS A 63 -10.18 -1.64 -22.60
N PRO A 64 -11.05 -2.58 -23.02
CA PRO A 64 -12.37 -2.23 -23.57
C PRO A 64 -13.25 -1.50 -22.55
N ALA A 65 -13.39 -2.05 -21.35
CA ALA A 65 -14.22 -1.47 -20.30
C ALA A 65 -13.71 -0.09 -19.85
N ILE A 66 -12.39 0.08 -19.73
CA ILE A 66 -11.77 1.38 -19.44
C ILE A 66 -12.03 2.39 -20.56
N SER A 67 -12.01 1.96 -21.83
CA SER A 67 -12.30 2.83 -22.96
C SER A 67 -13.75 3.36 -22.91
N GLU A 68 -14.70 2.51 -22.52
CA GLU A 68 -16.09 2.92 -22.30
C GLU A 68 -16.23 3.92 -21.15
N VAL A 69 -15.56 3.66 -20.02
CA VAL A 69 -15.54 4.56 -18.86
C VAL A 69 -14.92 5.92 -19.20
N LEU A 70 -13.83 5.95 -19.97
CA LEU A 70 -13.20 7.20 -20.43
C LEU A 70 -14.13 8.04 -21.29
N VAL A 71 -14.94 7.41 -22.16
CA VAL A 71 -15.94 8.10 -22.97
C VAL A 71 -17.09 8.59 -22.10
N HIS A 72 -17.61 7.74 -21.21
CA HIS A 72 -18.74 8.05 -20.36
C HIS A 72 -18.46 9.24 -19.42
N PHE A 73 -17.26 9.28 -18.82
CA PHE A 73 -16.84 10.35 -17.92
C PHE A 73 -15.93 11.40 -18.58
N ALA A 74 -15.95 11.52 -19.92
CA ALA A 74 -15.05 12.42 -20.65
C ALA A 74 -15.13 13.90 -20.19
N MET A 75 -16.28 14.31 -19.63
CA MET A 75 -16.53 15.66 -19.12
C MET A 75 -16.14 15.85 -17.65
N ARG A 76 -15.59 14.84 -16.97
CA ARG A 76 -15.11 14.94 -15.58
C ARG A 76 -13.59 15.01 -15.58
N LYS A 77 -13.04 16.19 -15.35
CA LYS A 77 -11.59 16.42 -15.44
C LYS A 77 -10.87 16.22 -14.11
N ARG A 78 -11.57 16.38 -12.99
CA ARG A 78 -11.00 16.25 -11.65
C ARG A 78 -11.27 14.86 -11.09
N LEU A 79 -10.23 14.16 -10.67
CA LEU A 79 -10.35 12.82 -10.09
C LEU A 79 -10.22 12.88 -8.58
N ILE A 80 -11.17 12.24 -7.89
CA ILE A 80 -11.15 12.03 -6.45
C ILE A 80 -11.20 10.53 -6.23
N LEU A 81 -10.19 9.94 -5.57
CA LEU A 81 -10.11 8.51 -5.35
C LEU A 81 -10.34 8.20 -3.86
N CYS A 82 -11.49 7.61 -3.54
CA CYS A 82 -11.79 7.07 -2.23
C CYS A 82 -11.28 5.62 -2.14
N GLY A 83 -10.27 5.39 -1.30
CA GLY A 83 -9.65 4.08 -1.15
C GLY A 83 -8.62 4.07 -0.03
N MET A 84 -8.40 2.90 0.57
CA MET A 84 -7.43 2.71 1.65
C MET A 84 -6.32 1.75 1.21
N GLY A 85 -5.09 2.01 1.66
CA GLY A 85 -3.94 1.14 1.47
C GLY A 85 -3.68 0.79 0.00
N GLY A 86 -3.75 -0.50 -0.36
CA GLY A 86 -3.45 -0.94 -1.73
C GLY A 86 -4.41 -0.41 -2.80
N SER A 87 -5.57 0.14 -2.39
CA SER A 87 -6.52 0.81 -3.30
C SER A 87 -6.23 2.30 -3.54
N SER A 88 -5.22 2.89 -2.87
CA SER A 88 -4.83 4.30 -3.02
C SER A 88 -3.34 4.51 -3.28
N LEU A 89 -2.45 3.73 -2.64
CA LEU A 89 -1.00 3.95 -2.71
C LEU A 89 -0.43 3.80 -4.13
N ALA A 90 -0.72 2.70 -4.82
CA ALA A 90 -0.23 2.52 -6.20
C ALA A 90 -0.76 3.57 -7.19
N PRO A 91 -2.08 3.91 -7.20
CA PRO A 91 -2.58 5.08 -7.92
C PRO A 91 -1.84 6.38 -7.60
N GLU A 92 -1.49 6.61 -6.34
CA GLU A 92 -0.77 7.81 -5.92
C GLU A 92 0.67 7.85 -6.48
N VAL A 93 1.40 6.73 -6.41
CA VAL A 93 2.74 6.61 -7.04
C VAL A 93 2.67 6.90 -8.53
N LEU A 94 1.68 6.32 -9.23
CA LEU A 94 1.46 6.55 -10.65
C LEU A 94 1.15 8.02 -10.94
N ALA A 95 0.23 8.62 -10.19
CA ALA A 95 -0.16 10.01 -10.36
C ALA A 95 1.04 10.96 -10.18
N LYS A 96 1.78 10.82 -9.08
CA LYS A 96 2.95 11.66 -8.78
C LYS A 96 4.06 11.47 -9.82
N THR A 97 4.37 10.22 -10.20
CA THR A 97 5.39 9.90 -11.22
C THR A 97 5.12 10.61 -12.55
N PHE A 98 3.87 10.62 -13.00
CA PHE A 98 3.47 11.19 -14.29
C PHE A 98 2.94 12.62 -14.18
N ASN A 99 3.13 13.28 -13.04
CA ASN A 99 2.64 14.63 -12.76
C ASN A 99 1.16 14.81 -13.12
N LYS A 100 0.34 13.84 -12.69
CA LYS A 100 -1.12 13.86 -12.82
C LYS A 100 -1.76 14.14 -11.47
N GLU A 101 -2.93 14.76 -11.50
CA GLU A 101 -3.69 15.08 -10.31
C GLU A 101 -4.76 14.01 -10.05
N ILE A 102 -4.62 13.29 -8.95
CA ILE A 102 -5.68 12.47 -8.35
C ILE A 102 -5.76 12.88 -6.89
N PHE A 103 -6.89 13.40 -6.44
CA PHE A 103 -7.09 13.71 -5.04
C PHE A 103 -7.38 12.41 -4.29
N ILE A 104 -6.40 11.92 -3.52
CA ILE A 104 -6.54 10.70 -2.72
C ILE A 104 -7.37 11.01 -1.47
N VAL A 105 -8.39 10.19 -1.20
CA VAL A 105 -9.21 10.26 0.01
C VAL A 105 -9.04 8.96 0.77
N ASP A 106 -8.09 8.96 1.69
CA ASP A 106 -7.70 7.84 2.54
C ASP A 106 -7.79 8.18 4.05
N SER A 107 -8.56 9.22 4.38
CA SER A 107 -8.81 9.66 5.75
C SER A 107 -10.31 9.80 6.01
N THR A 108 -10.70 9.67 7.27
CA THR A 108 -12.04 9.96 7.78
C THR A 108 -12.14 11.34 8.44
N ASP A 109 -11.07 12.15 8.39
CA ASP A 109 -11.08 13.52 8.90
C ASP A 109 -12.07 14.39 8.12
N PRO A 110 -13.08 14.99 8.79
CA PRO A 110 -14.08 15.83 8.12
C PRO A 110 -13.48 17.07 7.44
N HIS A 111 -12.37 17.63 7.94
CA HIS A 111 -11.70 18.77 7.30
C HIS A 111 -11.06 18.35 5.98
N TYR A 112 -10.41 17.20 5.96
CA TYR A 112 -9.83 16.62 4.75
C TYR A 112 -10.90 16.24 3.72
N LEU A 113 -12.00 15.63 4.16
CA LEU A 113 -13.13 15.31 3.27
C LEU A 113 -13.75 16.57 2.65
N LYS A 114 -13.83 17.66 3.41
CA LYS A 114 -14.33 18.94 2.90
C LYS A 114 -13.37 19.58 1.90
N SER A 115 -12.05 19.47 2.12
CA SER A 115 -11.06 19.99 1.17
C SER A 115 -11.13 19.24 -0.17
N ALA A 116 -11.42 17.94 -0.14
CA ALA A 116 -11.67 17.14 -1.34
C ALA A 116 -12.86 17.65 -2.19
N MET A 117 -13.80 18.42 -1.62
CA MET A 117 -14.91 19.00 -2.39
C MET A 117 -14.55 20.29 -3.13
N ALA A 118 -13.45 20.97 -2.77
CA ALA A 118 -13.09 22.26 -3.35
C ALA A 118 -12.51 22.14 -4.78
N PRO A 119 -12.80 23.06 -5.71
CA PRO A 119 -13.69 24.22 -5.58
C PRO A 119 -15.18 23.89 -5.82
N GLY A 120 -15.48 22.65 -6.22
CA GLY A 120 -16.82 22.12 -6.45
C GLY A 120 -16.75 20.71 -7.04
N LEU A 121 -17.92 20.07 -7.21
CA LEU A 121 -18.04 18.67 -7.66
C LEU A 121 -18.54 18.51 -9.11
N SER A 122 -18.92 19.60 -9.78
CA SER A 122 -19.55 19.57 -11.12
C SER A 122 -18.63 19.06 -12.23
N ASP A 123 -17.31 19.14 -12.04
CA ASP A 123 -16.28 18.59 -12.95
C ASP A 123 -15.56 17.38 -12.34
N SER A 124 -16.03 16.89 -11.19
CA SER A 124 -15.36 15.80 -10.47
C SER A 124 -15.93 14.44 -10.85
N LEU A 125 -15.05 13.45 -10.97
CA LEU A 125 -15.34 12.02 -10.92
C LEU A 125 -14.81 11.47 -9.60
N VAL A 126 -15.71 10.94 -8.78
CA VAL A 126 -15.37 10.23 -7.55
C VAL A 126 -15.24 8.74 -7.88
N ILE A 127 -14.04 8.21 -7.72
CA ILE A 127 -13.73 6.79 -7.88
C ILE A 127 -13.77 6.15 -6.49
N VAL A 128 -14.69 5.22 -6.28
CA VAL A 128 -14.79 4.47 -5.02
C VAL A 128 -14.18 3.09 -5.23
N SER A 129 -13.01 2.88 -4.64
CA SER A 129 -12.20 1.68 -4.78
C SER A 129 -12.23 0.86 -3.49
N SER A 130 -12.97 -0.25 -3.50
CA SER A 130 -13.00 -1.20 -2.39
C SER A 130 -13.36 -2.60 -2.86
N LYS A 131 -12.51 -3.56 -2.48
CA LYS A 131 -12.67 -4.99 -2.80
C LYS A 131 -14.04 -5.53 -2.38
N SER A 132 -14.34 -5.50 -1.08
CA SER A 132 -15.59 -5.97 -0.51
C SER A 132 -16.66 -4.88 -0.40
N GLY A 133 -16.25 -3.61 -0.36
CA GLY A 133 -17.06 -2.47 0.06
C GLY A 133 -17.42 -2.43 1.54
N SER A 134 -16.84 -3.32 2.34
CA SER A 134 -17.01 -3.33 3.80
C SER A 134 -15.93 -2.54 4.54
N THR A 135 -14.96 -1.96 3.83
CA THR A 135 -14.00 -1.00 4.41
C THR A 135 -14.78 0.21 4.91
N LEU A 136 -14.81 0.42 6.23
CA LEU A 136 -15.68 1.40 6.87
C LEU A 136 -15.38 2.82 6.40
N GLU A 137 -14.10 3.14 6.27
CA GLU A 137 -13.57 4.42 5.79
C GLU A 137 -14.07 4.69 4.37
N THR A 138 -13.88 3.74 3.45
CA THR A 138 -14.33 3.91 2.06
C THR A 138 -15.86 3.93 1.94
N SER A 139 -16.57 3.17 2.77
CA SER A 139 -18.03 3.19 2.81
C SER A 139 -18.58 4.52 3.33
N SER A 140 -17.93 5.15 4.31
CA SER A 140 -18.33 6.47 4.82
C SER A 140 -18.02 7.56 3.80
N GLN A 141 -16.85 7.50 3.14
CA GLN A 141 -16.47 8.39 2.04
C GLN A 141 -17.46 8.32 0.87
N ARG A 142 -17.85 7.10 0.46
CA ARG A 142 -18.88 6.88 -0.56
C ARG A 142 -20.18 7.60 -0.19
N THR A 143 -20.67 7.36 1.03
CA THR A 143 -21.92 7.97 1.52
C THR A 143 -21.82 9.49 1.51
N PHE A 144 -20.71 10.03 2.02
CA PHE A 144 -20.42 11.46 2.04
C PHE A 144 -20.48 12.08 0.64
N PHE A 145 -19.79 11.51 -0.35
CA PHE A 145 -19.79 12.05 -1.72
C PHE A 145 -21.13 11.88 -2.43
N GLU A 146 -21.84 10.77 -2.22
CA GLU A 146 -23.21 10.61 -2.74
C GLU A 146 -24.15 11.70 -2.23
N GLU A 147 -24.09 12.03 -0.94
CA GLU A 147 -24.89 13.09 -0.33
C GLU A 147 -24.45 14.48 -0.80
N ALA A 148 -23.15 14.73 -0.88
CA ALA A 148 -22.61 16.00 -1.36
C ALA A 148 -22.99 16.30 -2.82
N LEU A 149 -22.96 15.29 -3.69
CA LEU A 149 -23.40 15.42 -5.08
C LEU A 149 -24.89 15.74 -5.16
N LYS A 150 -25.74 15.01 -4.42
CA LYS A 150 -27.19 15.28 -4.35
C LYS A 150 -27.49 16.68 -3.83
N ALA A 151 -26.79 17.12 -2.78
CA ALA A 151 -26.94 18.46 -2.22
C ALA A 151 -26.53 19.56 -3.20
N ALA A 152 -25.59 19.29 -4.09
CA ALA A 152 -25.19 20.19 -5.19
C ALA A 152 -26.13 20.12 -6.41
N GLY A 153 -27.19 19.31 -6.37
CA GLY A 153 -28.11 19.10 -7.50
C GLY A 153 -27.49 18.27 -8.64
N LEU A 154 -26.44 17.51 -8.35
CA LEU A 154 -25.75 16.64 -9.31
C LEU A 154 -26.22 15.20 -9.14
N SER A 155 -26.32 14.48 -10.26
CA SER A 155 -26.66 13.06 -10.29
C SER A 155 -25.43 12.22 -9.88
N PRO A 156 -25.45 11.45 -8.78
CA PRO A 156 -24.31 10.64 -8.39
C PRO A 156 -23.85 9.65 -9.47
N GLN A 157 -24.78 9.09 -10.24
CA GLN A 157 -24.48 8.13 -11.31
C GLN A 157 -23.61 8.75 -12.41
N ASP A 158 -23.72 10.06 -12.65
CA ASP A 158 -22.94 10.77 -13.67
C ASP A 158 -21.58 11.27 -13.13
N HIS A 159 -21.27 10.99 -11.87
CA HIS A 159 -20.14 11.55 -11.12
C HIS A 159 -19.39 10.51 -10.28
N MET A 160 -19.85 9.26 -10.23
CA MET A 160 -19.24 8.22 -9.41
C MET A 160 -18.97 6.95 -10.23
N LEU A 161 -17.77 6.41 -10.05
CA LEU A 161 -17.32 5.14 -10.62
C LEU A 161 -16.91 4.20 -9.49
N PHE A 162 -17.30 2.94 -9.57
CA PHE A 162 -16.91 1.93 -8.58
C PHE A 162 -15.89 0.95 -9.16
N VAL A 163 -14.84 0.67 -8.38
CA VAL A 163 -13.90 -0.43 -8.63
C VAL A 163 -14.00 -1.42 -7.47
N THR A 164 -14.47 -2.63 -7.74
CA THR A 164 -14.80 -3.61 -6.70
C THR A 164 -14.75 -5.05 -7.21
N ASP A 165 -14.73 -6.04 -6.32
CA ASP A 165 -14.76 -7.44 -6.73
C ASP A 165 -16.14 -7.83 -7.31
N PRO A 166 -16.18 -8.71 -8.32
CA PRO A 166 -17.44 -9.19 -8.89
C PRO A 166 -18.25 -9.97 -7.85
N GLY A 167 -19.55 -9.69 -7.76
CA GLY A 167 -20.46 -10.35 -6.83
C GLY A 167 -20.29 -9.96 -5.36
N SER A 168 -19.44 -8.95 -5.06
CA SER A 168 -19.36 -8.39 -3.71
C SER A 168 -20.69 -7.69 -3.32
N PRO A 169 -20.96 -7.49 -2.02
CA PRO A 169 -22.13 -6.70 -1.59
C PRO A 169 -22.17 -5.31 -2.22
N LEU A 170 -21.00 -4.68 -2.40
CA LEU A 170 -20.87 -3.39 -3.07
C LEU A 170 -21.25 -3.48 -4.54
N ASP A 171 -20.68 -4.43 -5.29
CA ASP A 171 -20.95 -4.65 -6.71
C ASP A 171 -22.45 -4.80 -6.99
N ILE A 172 -23.12 -5.65 -6.20
CA ILE A 172 -24.56 -5.88 -6.32
C ILE A 172 -25.33 -4.58 -6.05
N GLN A 173 -25.03 -3.90 -4.96
CA GLN A 173 -25.76 -2.70 -4.53
C GLN A 173 -25.63 -1.57 -5.56
N VAL A 174 -24.42 -1.29 -6.04
CA VAL A 174 -24.17 -0.12 -6.90
C VAL A 174 -24.69 -0.36 -8.32
N ARG A 175 -24.66 -1.60 -8.81
CA ARG A 175 -25.29 -1.96 -10.10
C ARG A 175 -26.81 -1.79 -10.05
N VAL A 176 -27.46 -2.24 -8.97
CA VAL A 176 -28.90 -2.03 -8.77
C VAL A 176 -29.24 -0.54 -8.71
N ALA A 177 -28.36 0.27 -8.11
CA ALA A 177 -28.52 1.72 -8.05
C ALA A 177 -28.12 2.46 -9.35
N GLY A 178 -27.74 1.73 -10.41
CA GLY A 178 -27.45 2.29 -11.74
C GLY A 178 -26.08 2.94 -11.89
N PHE A 179 -25.13 2.66 -11.00
CA PHE A 179 -23.76 3.18 -11.11
C PHE A 179 -22.93 2.38 -12.11
N THR A 180 -21.94 3.05 -12.69
CA THR A 180 -20.89 2.43 -13.51
C THR A 180 -19.90 1.68 -12.62
N VAL A 181 -19.53 0.46 -13.02
CA VAL A 181 -18.65 -0.43 -12.24
C VAL A 181 -17.60 -1.08 -13.14
N ILE A 182 -16.35 -1.07 -12.70
CA ILE A 182 -15.29 -1.94 -13.21
C ILE A 182 -14.99 -2.99 -12.16
N ASN A 183 -15.06 -4.27 -12.54
CA ASN A 183 -14.71 -5.34 -11.62
C ASN A 183 -13.20 -5.63 -11.62
N ALA A 184 -12.65 -5.87 -10.43
CA ALA A 184 -11.29 -6.34 -10.22
C ALA A 184 -11.22 -7.89 -10.23
N ASP A 185 -10.03 -8.45 -10.08
CA ASP A 185 -9.85 -9.90 -9.86
C ASP A 185 -10.01 -10.24 -8.37
N PRO A 186 -11.02 -11.05 -7.98
CA PRO A 186 -11.26 -11.37 -6.58
C PRO A 186 -10.15 -12.23 -5.95
N ASN A 187 -9.30 -12.86 -6.76
CA ASN A 187 -8.18 -13.69 -6.30
C ASN A 187 -6.86 -12.89 -6.16
N VAL A 188 -6.96 -11.56 -6.10
CA VAL A 188 -5.84 -10.65 -5.81
C VAL A 188 -6.05 -9.99 -4.46
N GLY A 189 -5.03 -10.01 -3.61
CA GLY A 189 -5.00 -9.31 -2.33
C GLY A 189 -4.74 -7.81 -2.51
N GLY A 190 -5.24 -6.96 -1.59
CA GLY A 190 -5.19 -5.50 -1.73
C GLY A 190 -3.78 -4.93 -1.95
N ARG A 191 -2.80 -5.33 -1.13
CA ARG A 191 -1.41 -4.85 -1.25
C ARG A 191 -0.66 -5.40 -2.49
N PHE A 192 -1.18 -6.45 -3.12
CA PHE A 192 -0.67 -7.04 -4.38
C PHE A 192 -1.50 -6.61 -5.60
N SER A 193 -2.24 -5.49 -5.48
CA SER A 193 -3.22 -5.06 -6.49
C SER A 193 -2.77 -3.87 -7.33
N ALA A 194 -1.49 -3.48 -7.23
CA ALA A 194 -0.94 -2.31 -7.92
C ALA A 194 -1.16 -2.35 -9.43
N LEU A 195 -1.03 -3.54 -10.03
CA LEU A 195 -1.24 -3.76 -11.47
C LEU A 195 -2.65 -4.26 -11.81
N SER A 196 -3.57 -4.29 -10.86
CA SER A 196 -4.98 -4.69 -11.06
C SER A 196 -5.87 -3.51 -11.44
N ALA A 197 -7.18 -3.73 -11.57
CA ALA A 197 -8.16 -2.66 -11.78
C ALA A 197 -8.02 -1.51 -10.77
N PHE A 198 -7.60 -1.78 -9.52
CA PHE A 198 -7.43 -0.76 -8.49
C PHE A 198 -6.32 0.27 -8.81
N GLY A 199 -5.21 -0.15 -9.41
CA GLY A 199 -4.18 0.77 -9.91
C GLY A 199 -4.44 1.25 -11.34
N VAL A 200 -4.93 0.36 -12.19
CA VAL A 200 -5.05 0.59 -13.64
C VAL A 200 -6.16 1.58 -13.97
N VAL A 201 -7.32 1.49 -13.32
CA VAL A 201 -8.48 2.33 -13.63
C VAL A 201 -8.22 3.81 -13.27
N PRO A 202 -7.80 4.17 -12.04
CA PRO A 202 -7.49 5.56 -11.72
C PRO A 202 -6.37 6.14 -12.58
N ALA A 203 -5.33 5.36 -12.88
CA ALA A 203 -4.22 5.81 -13.71
C ALA A 203 -4.65 6.09 -15.16
N ALA A 204 -5.44 5.20 -15.76
CA ALA A 204 -5.98 5.40 -17.10
C ALA A 204 -6.89 6.65 -17.17
N LEU A 205 -7.76 6.83 -16.18
CA LEU A 205 -8.62 8.02 -16.05
C LEU A 205 -7.80 9.31 -15.93
N ALA A 206 -6.66 9.27 -15.24
CA ALA A 206 -5.73 10.40 -15.13
C ALA A 206 -4.92 10.67 -16.42
N GLY A 207 -5.14 9.86 -17.47
CA GLY A 207 -4.44 9.97 -18.75
C GLY A 207 -3.00 9.49 -18.70
N ILE A 208 -2.69 8.52 -17.82
CA ILE A 208 -1.40 7.81 -17.77
C ILE A 208 -1.46 6.65 -18.77
N ASP A 209 -0.37 6.43 -19.53
CA ASP A 209 -0.24 5.25 -20.38
C ASP A 209 0.09 4.00 -19.53
N VAL A 210 -0.93 3.52 -18.82
CA VAL A 210 -0.83 2.35 -17.95
C VAL A 210 -0.54 1.07 -18.73
N TRP A 211 -0.81 1.04 -20.04
CA TRP A 211 -0.49 -0.10 -20.89
C TRP A 211 1.03 -0.28 -21.03
N LYS A 212 1.78 0.83 -21.07
CA LYS A 212 3.24 0.78 -21.02
C LYS A 212 3.75 0.25 -19.67
N ILE A 213 3.12 0.66 -18.57
CA ILE A 213 3.46 0.17 -17.22
C ILE A 213 3.24 -1.35 -17.11
N LEU A 214 2.10 -1.85 -17.59
CA LEU A 214 1.81 -3.29 -17.63
C LEU A 214 2.80 -4.04 -18.53
N SER A 215 3.14 -3.46 -19.68
CA SER A 215 4.16 -4.03 -20.58
C SER A 215 5.54 -4.13 -19.91
N ASP A 216 5.94 -3.11 -19.14
CA ASP A 216 7.22 -3.12 -18.42
C ASP A 216 7.25 -4.18 -17.31
N ALA A 217 6.12 -4.33 -16.59
CA ALA A 217 5.95 -5.39 -15.62
C ALA A 217 6.02 -6.79 -16.27
N ALA A 218 5.36 -6.97 -17.42
CA ALA A 218 5.36 -8.25 -18.13
C ALA A 218 6.76 -8.60 -18.67
N GLU A 219 7.49 -7.60 -19.18
CA GLU A 219 8.87 -7.77 -19.63
C GLU A 219 9.79 -8.16 -18.47
N ALA A 220 9.72 -7.45 -17.34
CA ALA A 220 10.49 -7.75 -16.15
C ALA A 220 10.19 -9.15 -15.59
N LYS A 221 8.91 -9.53 -15.54
CA LYS A 221 8.48 -10.86 -15.12
C LYS A 221 9.06 -11.95 -16.01
N ARG A 222 8.97 -11.76 -17.33
CA ARG A 222 9.57 -12.70 -18.30
C ARG A 222 11.08 -12.81 -18.12
N ASP A 223 11.77 -11.69 -17.89
CA ASP A 223 13.22 -11.66 -17.72
C ASP A 223 13.65 -12.38 -16.44
N PHE A 224 13.02 -12.13 -15.28
CA PHE A 224 13.41 -12.80 -14.03
C PHE A 224 12.95 -14.26 -13.93
N LEU A 225 11.96 -14.68 -14.73
CA LEU A 225 11.59 -16.10 -14.85
C LEU A 225 12.58 -16.87 -15.73
N ALA A 226 13.27 -16.18 -16.64
CA ALA A 226 14.30 -16.75 -17.50
C ALA A 226 15.68 -16.78 -16.82
N ASP A 227 15.99 -15.75 -16.03
CA ASP A 227 17.20 -15.64 -15.21
C ASP A 227 16.82 -15.13 -13.81
N ASP A 228 16.79 -16.06 -12.86
CA ASP A 228 16.34 -15.81 -11.49
C ASP A 228 17.37 -15.06 -10.63
N GLN A 229 18.61 -14.89 -11.10
CA GLN A 229 19.71 -14.43 -10.25
C GLN A 229 19.38 -13.09 -9.58
N THR A 230 18.85 -12.12 -10.34
CA THR A 230 18.53 -10.78 -9.83
C THR A 230 17.45 -10.81 -8.75
N ILE A 231 16.37 -11.56 -8.98
CA ILE A 231 15.24 -11.62 -8.03
C ILE A 231 15.63 -12.39 -6.76
N ILE A 232 16.39 -13.48 -6.89
CA ILE A 232 16.86 -14.27 -5.75
C ILE A 232 17.95 -13.54 -4.98
N ASP A 233 18.86 -12.82 -5.63
CA ASP A 233 19.89 -12.01 -4.99
C ASP A 233 19.24 -10.97 -4.06
N VAL A 234 18.21 -10.25 -4.51
CA VAL A 234 17.50 -9.27 -3.67
C VAL A 234 16.76 -9.95 -2.52
N ALA A 235 16.02 -11.04 -2.79
CA ALA A 235 15.32 -11.78 -1.74
C ALA A 235 16.30 -12.32 -0.68
N TYR A 236 17.45 -12.85 -1.10
CA TYR A 236 18.50 -13.33 -0.20
C TYR A 236 19.07 -12.22 0.66
N LEU A 237 19.37 -11.05 0.08
CA LEU A 237 19.89 -9.92 0.84
C LEU A 237 18.90 -9.44 1.90
N LEU A 238 17.61 -9.35 1.56
CA LEU A 238 16.59 -8.94 2.52
C LEU A 238 16.30 -10.02 3.57
N SER A 239 16.46 -11.30 3.24
CA SER A 239 16.24 -12.40 4.19
C SER A 239 17.44 -12.64 5.12
N GLU A 240 18.67 -12.53 4.63
CA GLU A 240 19.86 -13.02 5.36
C GLU A 240 20.86 -11.92 5.74
N VAL A 241 20.82 -10.74 5.09
CA VAL A 241 21.83 -9.68 5.26
C VAL A 241 21.24 -8.44 5.90
N ALA A 242 20.02 -8.04 5.52
CA ALA A 242 19.43 -6.76 5.89
C ALA A 242 19.11 -6.60 7.39
N GLY A 243 19.01 -7.70 8.12
CA GLY A 243 18.51 -7.67 9.50
C GLY A 243 17.03 -7.29 9.56
N GLN A 244 16.59 -6.75 10.70
CA GLN A 244 15.18 -6.43 10.93
C GLN A 244 14.72 -5.16 10.20
N TYR A 245 15.56 -4.13 10.20
CA TYR A 245 15.20 -2.78 9.78
C TYR A 245 15.74 -2.50 8.37
N VAL A 246 14.88 -2.05 7.47
CA VAL A 246 15.23 -1.73 6.09
C VAL A 246 14.86 -0.27 5.82
N ALA A 247 15.85 0.61 5.75
CA ALA A 247 15.64 2.00 5.35
C ALA A 247 15.47 2.06 3.83
N THR A 248 14.43 2.74 3.36
CA THR A 248 14.09 2.87 1.94
C THR A 248 13.99 4.34 1.57
N THR A 249 14.56 4.72 0.42
CA THR A 249 14.37 6.07 -0.14
C THR A 249 14.27 6.02 -1.66
N ASP A 250 13.27 6.75 -2.16
CA ASP A 250 12.94 6.95 -3.56
C ASP A 250 13.33 8.35 -4.06
N GLU A 251 14.08 9.10 -3.25
CA GLU A 251 14.69 10.35 -3.67
C GLU A 251 15.48 10.16 -4.98
N GLY A 252 15.19 11.02 -5.97
CA GLY A 252 15.86 10.99 -7.26
C GLY A 252 15.51 9.81 -8.18
N SER A 253 14.68 8.86 -7.75
CA SER A 253 14.27 7.69 -8.56
C SER A 253 13.37 8.06 -9.74
N GLY A 254 12.69 9.21 -9.65
CA GLY A 254 11.60 9.58 -10.54
C GLY A 254 10.26 8.93 -10.20
N PHE A 255 10.17 8.17 -9.10
CA PHE A 255 8.97 7.44 -8.66
C PHE A 255 8.51 7.86 -7.24
N PRO A 256 8.17 9.14 -7.02
CA PRO A 256 7.76 9.63 -5.70
C PRO A 256 6.57 8.84 -5.12
N GLY A 257 6.75 8.33 -3.90
CA GLY A 257 5.83 7.46 -3.18
C GLY A 257 6.12 5.96 -3.33
N LEU A 258 7.14 5.57 -4.11
CA LEU A 258 7.49 4.15 -4.28
C LEU A 258 7.90 3.51 -2.95
N SER A 259 8.62 4.27 -2.10
CA SER A 259 8.99 3.82 -0.76
C SER A 259 7.75 3.58 0.12
N ASP A 260 6.77 4.48 0.09
CA ASP A 260 5.52 4.36 0.86
C ASP A 260 4.69 3.14 0.42
N TRP A 261 4.58 2.90 -0.89
CA TRP A 261 3.91 1.70 -1.41
C TRP A 261 4.65 0.42 -1.00
N LEU A 262 5.98 0.42 -1.10
CA LEU A 262 6.80 -0.72 -0.69
C LEU A 262 6.71 -0.99 0.82
N GLU A 263 6.63 0.07 1.63
CA GLU A 263 6.44 -0.01 3.07
C GLU A 263 5.20 -0.83 3.41
N GLN A 264 4.04 -0.50 2.83
CA GLN A 264 2.81 -1.26 3.04
C GLN A 264 3.00 -2.72 2.62
N LEU A 265 3.50 -2.95 1.40
CA LEU A 265 3.65 -4.29 0.83
C LEU A 265 4.48 -5.18 1.74
N VAL A 266 5.66 -4.71 2.19
CA VAL A 266 6.58 -5.48 3.01
C VAL A 266 6.06 -5.61 4.45
N ALA A 267 5.61 -4.52 5.07
CA ALA A 267 5.19 -4.53 6.46
C ALA A 267 3.96 -5.44 6.67
N GLU A 268 2.91 -5.28 5.84
CA GLU A 268 1.69 -6.09 5.99
C GLU A 268 1.87 -7.56 5.58
N SER A 269 2.80 -7.85 4.67
CA SER A 269 3.08 -9.23 4.25
C SER A 269 4.01 -9.94 5.22
N THR A 270 5.00 -9.24 5.79
CA THR A 270 6.05 -9.88 6.58
C THR A 270 5.88 -9.77 8.09
N GLY A 271 5.22 -8.72 8.59
CA GLY A 271 5.01 -8.48 10.02
C GLY A 271 3.97 -9.44 10.61
N LYS A 272 4.36 -10.69 10.87
CA LYS A 272 3.50 -11.78 11.35
C LYS A 272 4.21 -12.57 12.42
N ASP A 273 3.47 -13.02 13.43
CA ASP A 273 3.96 -14.01 14.41
C ASP A 273 5.31 -13.62 15.07
N GLY A 274 5.52 -12.31 15.30
CA GLY A 274 6.75 -11.76 15.86
C GLY A 274 7.97 -11.80 14.93
N ARG A 275 7.76 -12.09 13.64
CA ARG A 275 8.76 -12.07 12.56
C ARG A 275 8.45 -10.94 11.58
N GLY A 276 9.41 -10.59 10.74
CA GLY A 276 9.19 -9.68 9.61
C GLY A 276 10.41 -8.87 9.20
N ARG A 277 10.18 -7.97 8.27
CA ARG A 277 11.06 -6.84 7.98
C ARG A 277 10.28 -5.57 8.28
N LEU A 278 10.91 -4.64 9.00
CA LEU A 278 10.35 -3.32 9.25
C LEU A 278 10.93 -2.37 8.19
N PRO A 279 10.18 -2.08 7.11
CA PRO A 279 10.53 -0.99 6.21
C PRO A 279 10.41 0.34 6.95
N ILE A 280 11.34 1.26 6.67
CA ILE A 280 11.37 2.61 7.19
C ILE A 280 11.56 3.53 5.99
N VAL A 281 10.57 4.37 5.69
CA VAL A 281 10.70 5.36 4.63
C VAL A 281 11.55 6.52 5.13
N CYS A 282 12.59 6.87 4.37
CA CYS A 282 13.49 7.98 4.64
C CYS A 282 13.41 9.01 3.50
N GLU A 283 13.46 10.30 3.86
CA GLU A 283 13.37 11.40 2.90
C GLU A 283 14.48 11.35 1.85
N ASP A 284 15.71 11.05 2.29
CA ASP A 284 16.90 10.98 1.44
C ASP A 284 17.91 9.94 1.97
N LEU A 285 19.01 9.78 1.22
CA LEU A 285 20.11 8.90 1.62
C LEU A 285 20.87 9.40 2.86
N GLU A 286 20.87 10.71 3.14
CA GLU A 286 21.54 11.26 4.32
C GLU A 286 20.80 10.82 5.60
N ALA A 287 19.48 10.99 5.64
CA ALA A 287 18.59 10.52 6.69
C ALA A 287 18.73 9.01 6.89
N ALA A 288 18.67 8.22 5.81
CA ALA A 288 18.85 6.77 5.88
C ALA A 288 20.21 6.38 6.50
N SER A 289 21.28 7.10 6.16
CA SER A 289 22.65 6.84 6.65
C SER A 289 22.86 7.12 8.14
N LYS A 290 21.95 7.87 8.78
CA LYS A 290 21.96 8.12 10.23
C LYS A 290 21.47 6.90 11.03
N SER A 291 20.84 5.94 10.36
CA SER A 291 20.37 4.69 10.96
C SER A 291 21.42 3.57 10.89
N LYS A 292 21.17 2.46 11.60
CA LYS A 292 21.90 1.19 11.42
C LYS A 292 21.13 0.20 10.54
N ALA A 293 20.05 0.65 9.91
CA ALA A 293 19.21 -0.17 9.05
C ALA A 293 19.94 -0.47 7.73
N PHE A 294 19.51 -1.54 7.05
CA PHE A 294 19.96 -1.82 5.69
C PHE A 294 19.35 -0.80 4.73
N ILE A 295 20.19 -0.12 3.94
CA ILE A 295 19.77 1.00 3.10
C ILE A 295 19.48 0.50 1.67
N LEU A 296 18.21 0.55 1.28
CA LEU A 296 17.70 0.26 -0.05
C LEU A 296 17.33 1.56 -0.78
N THR A 297 17.76 1.71 -2.03
CA THR A 297 17.38 2.84 -2.89
C THR A 297 17.03 2.40 -4.31
N PHE A 298 16.39 3.29 -5.07
CA PHE A 298 15.97 3.04 -6.46
C PHE A 298 16.74 3.87 -7.50
N VAL A 299 17.79 4.58 -7.08
CA VAL A 299 18.70 5.30 -7.99
C VAL A 299 20.00 4.54 -8.17
N GLN A 300 20.66 4.72 -9.31
CA GLN A 300 22.00 4.20 -9.54
C GLN A 300 22.96 4.84 -8.52
N SER A 301 23.41 4.06 -7.54
CA SER A 301 24.34 4.58 -6.53
C SER A 301 25.76 4.22 -6.90
N SER A 302 26.56 5.22 -7.24
CA SER A 302 28.00 5.08 -7.46
C SER A 302 28.82 5.15 -6.15
N GLY A 303 28.17 5.20 -4.99
CA GLY A 303 28.78 5.44 -3.69
C GLY A 303 28.50 4.35 -2.65
N ALA A 304 29.36 4.28 -1.62
CA ALA A 304 29.32 3.27 -0.54
C ALA A 304 28.15 3.41 0.46
N VAL A 305 27.22 4.35 0.24
CA VAL A 305 26.18 4.71 1.21
C VAL A 305 25.08 3.65 1.25
N ALA A 306 24.43 3.38 0.10
CA ALA A 306 23.38 2.36 0.02
C ALA A 306 23.96 0.94 0.09
N ASP A 307 23.29 0.06 0.82
CA ASP A 307 23.61 -1.36 0.86
C ASP A 307 23.18 -2.04 -0.45
N LEU A 308 22.00 -1.66 -0.96
CA LEU A 308 21.42 -2.16 -2.20
C LEU A 308 20.74 -1.03 -2.98
N SER A 309 20.98 -1.00 -4.27
CA SER A 309 20.29 -0.17 -5.25
C SER A 309 19.63 -1.08 -6.27
N VAL A 310 18.32 -0.91 -6.46
CA VAL A 310 17.52 -1.64 -7.45
C VAL A 310 16.95 -0.61 -8.41
N VAL A 311 17.46 -0.55 -9.64
CA VAL A 311 16.99 0.39 -10.66
C VAL A 311 16.18 -0.36 -11.69
N ALA A 312 14.94 0.06 -11.91
CA ALA A 312 14.05 -0.53 -12.90
C ALA A 312 12.99 0.49 -13.38
N PRO A 313 12.29 0.24 -14.50
CA PRO A 313 11.06 0.97 -14.82
C PRO A 313 9.99 0.77 -13.74
N LEU A 314 9.09 1.74 -13.57
CA LEU A 314 8.06 1.69 -12.52
C LEU A 314 7.20 0.42 -12.57
N GLY A 315 6.77 -0.02 -13.76
CA GLY A 315 6.00 -1.26 -13.92
C GLY A 315 6.76 -2.50 -13.43
N ALA A 316 8.08 -2.55 -13.70
CA ALA A 316 8.95 -3.61 -13.21
C ALA A 316 9.06 -3.58 -11.68
N HIS A 317 9.14 -2.41 -11.05
CA HIS A 317 9.18 -2.30 -9.59
C HIS A 317 7.96 -2.93 -8.91
N PHE A 318 6.74 -2.69 -9.43
CA PHE A 318 5.54 -3.27 -8.84
C PHE A 318 5.60 -4.80 -8.78
N ILE A 319 5.78 -5.46 -9.93
CA ILE A 319 5.82 -6.93 -9.96
C ILE A 319 7.05 -7.50 -9.27
N PHE A 320 8.20 -6.82 -9.35
CA PHE A 320 9.44 -7.27 -8.73
C PHE A 320 9.33 -7.31 -7.21
N TRP A 321 8.83 -6.23 -6.60
CA TRP A 321 8.71 -6.16 -5.15
C TRP A 321 7.59 -7.04 -4.59
N GLU A 322 6.49 -7.21 -5.31
CA GLU A 322 5.45 -8.21 -4.98
C GLU A 322 6.09 -9.62 -4.92
N TRP A 323 6.91 -9.96 -5.92
CA TRP A 323 7.59 -11.24 -5.99
C TRP A 323 8.66 -11.44 -4.90
N VAL A 324 9.52 -10.43 -4.68
CA VAL A 324 10.52 -10.44 -3.60
C VAL A 324 9.86 -10.61 -2.25
N THR A 325 8.77 -9.88 -1.98
CA THR A 325 8.03 -9.97 -0.72
C THR A 325 7.47 -11.37 -0.50
N ALA A 326 6.90 -11.97 -1.55
CA ALA A 326 6.41 -13.33 -1.50
C ALA A 326 7.54 -14.35 -1.21
N LEU A 327 8.73 -14.16 -1.81
CA LEU A 327 9.92 -14.99 -1.52
C LEU A 327 10.42 -14.84 -0.07
N ILE A 328 10.46 -13.62 0.46
CA ILE A 328 10.83 -13.37 1.86
C ILE A 328 9.88 -14.12 2.80
N GLY A 329 8.59 -14.16 2.48
CA GLY A 329 7.59 -14.93 3.24
C GLY A 329 7.96 -16.41 3.42
N VAL A 330 8.59 -17.04 2.42
CA VAL A 330 9.08 -18.43 2.54
C VAL A 330 10.21 -18.53 3.56
N THR A 331 11.16 -17.59 3.53
CA THR A 331 12.32 -17.61 4.44
C THR A 331 11.94 -17.32 5.89
N LEU A 332 10.88 -16.54 6.09
CA LEU A 332 10.32 -16.23 7.39
C LEU A 332 9.33 -17.29 7.88
N GLU A 333 8.95 -18.26 7.04
CA GLU A 333 7.97 -19.32 7.32
C GLU A 333 6.60 -18.77 7.75
N ILE A 334 6.11 -17.77 7.02
CA ILE A 334 4.84 -17.08 7.28
C ILE A 334 3.93 -17.13 6.06
N ASP A 335 2.64 -16.83 6.26
CA ASP A 335 1.71 -16.53 5.19
C ASP A 335 1.82 -15.04 4.78
N PRO A 336 2.33 -14.72 3.57
CA PRO A 336 2.50 -13.33 3.14
C PRO A 336 1.20 -12.67 2.67
N PHE A 337 0.08 -13.40 2.60
CA PHE A 337 -1.18 -12.91 2.01
C PHE A 337 -2.29 -12.65 3.02
N ASN A 338 -2.21 -13.25 4.22
CA ASN A 338 -3.19 -12.99 5.28
C ASN A 338 -3.02 -11.59 5.93
N GLN A 339 -3.93 -11.22 6.85
CA GLN A 339 -3.91 -9.93 7.56
C GLN A 339 -4.64 -9.96 8.92
N PRO A 340 -4.20 -10.80 9.89
CA PRO A 340 -4.95 -11.01 11.13
C PRO A 340 -5.16 -9.73 11.96
N ASN A 341 -4.12 -8.90 12.14
CA ASN A 341 -4.24 -7.70 12.98
C ASN A 341 -5.14 -6.61 12.38
N VAL A 342 -5.28 -6.56 11.05
CA VAL A 342 -6.23 -5.66 10.38
C VAL A 342 -7.67 -6.08 10.69
N THR A 343 -7.93 -7.38 10.75
CA THR A 343 -9.25 -7.91 11.15
C THR A 343 -9.56 -7.57 12.60
N GLU A 344 -8.60 -7.74 13.51
CA GLU A 344 -8.74 -7.39 14.92
C GLU A 344 -9.12 -5.91 15.11
N ALA A 345 -8.39 -4.98 14.47
CA ALA A 345 -8.69 -3.56 14.54
C ALA A 345 -10.12 -3.24 14.05
N LYS A 346 -10.55 -3.85 12.95
CA LYS A 346 -11.91 -3.69 12.41
C LYS A 346 -12.99 -4.18 13.36
N GLU A 347 -12.76 -5.31 14.03
CA GLU A 347 -13.69 -5.86 15.02
C GLU A 347 -13.82 -4.94 16.23
N GLN A 348 -12.71 -4.41 16.75
CA GLN A 348 -12.71 -3.45 17.87
C GLN A 348 -13.43 -2.14 17.50
N THR A 349 -13.14 -1.57 16.33
CA THR A 349 -13.86 -0.39 15.84
C THR A 349 -15.36 -0.66 15.67
N SER A 350 -15.73 -1.82 15.14
CA SER A 350 -17.13 -2.20 14.95
C SER A 350 -17.88 -2.36 16.28
N ALA A 351 -17.20 -2.90 17.31
CA ALA A 351 -17.75 -3.01 18.66
C ALA A 351 -18.04 -1.62 19.26
N LEU A 352 -17.07 -0.70 19.19
CA LEU A 352 -17.23 0.68 19.67
C LEU A 352 -18.36 1.42 18.95
N LEU A 353 -18.47 1.28 17.64
CA LEU A 353 -19.55 1.90 16.87
C LEU A 353 -20.93 1.31 17.18
N SER A 354 -20.98 0.02 17.51
CA SER A 354 -22.22 -0.65 17.91
C SER A 354 -22.69 -0.18 19.28
N GLU A 355 -21.76 0.01 20.22
CA GLU A 355 -22.02 0.60 21.54
C GLU A 355 -22.52 2.04 21.39
N TRP A 356 -21.81 2.87 20.61
CA TRP A 356 -22.22 4.25 20.31
C TRP A 356 -23.62 4.32 19.70
N LYS A 357 -23.94 3.43 18.76
CA LYS A 357 -25.28 3.38 18.14
C LYS A 357 -26.36 2.98 19.15
N THR A 358 -26.07 2.00 20.02
CA THR A 358 -27.03 1.51 21.02
C THR A 358 -27.31 2.55 22.10
N SER A 359 -26.32 3.39 22.42
CA SER A 359 -26.47 4.53 23.33
C SER A 359 -27.10 5.76 22.67
N ASN A 360 -27.57 5.68 21.42
CA ASN A 360 -28.05 6.81 20.62
C ASN A 360 -27.03 7.97 20.52
N GLY A 361 -25.75 7.62 20.47
CA GLY A 361 -24.63 8.56 20.39
C GLY A 361 -24.32 9.32 21.68
N VAL A 362 -24.92 8.90 22.81
CA VAL A 362 -24.71 9.53 24.13
C VAL A 362 -23.42 9.07 24.78
N GLU A 363 -22.99 7.83 24.54
CA GLU A 363 -21.74 7.29 25.08
C GLU A 363 -20.63 7.42 24.04
N VAL A 364 -19.68 8.31 24.33
CA VAL A 364 -18.37 8.36 23.67
C VAL A 364 -17.31 7.92 24.67
N PRO A 365 -16.27 7.18 24.26
CA PRO A 365 -15.16 6.83 25.14
C PRO A 365 -14.58 8.11 25.76
N ARG A 366 -14.69 8.25 27.10
CA ARG A 366 -14.01 9.32 27.81
C ARG A 366 -12.61 8.85 28.15
N LEU A 367 -11.64 9.38 27.42
CA LEU A 367 -10.23 9.24 27.77
C LEU A 367 -9.97 10.15 28.97
N THR A 368 -9.49 9.58 30.09
CA THR A 368 -9.04 10.34 31.26
C THR A 368 -7.55 10.15 31.38
N ALA A 369 -6.78 11.23 31.26
CA ALA A 369 -5.33 11.19 31.34
C ALA A 369 -4.87 10.87 32.77
N ASP A 370 -3.78 10.13 32.91
CA ASP A 370 -3.14 9.86 34.20
C ASP A 370 -2.44 11.11 34.75
N SER A 371 -1.91 11.94 33.85
CA SER A 371 -1.33 13.25 34.16
C SER A 371 -1.46 14.23 32.99
N THR A 372 -1.20 15.50 33.24
CA THR A 372 -1.20 16.56 32.23
C THR A 372 0.07 17.41 32.37
N ASP A 373 0.62 17.86 31.24
CA ASP A 373 1.77 18.77 31.17
C ASP A 373 1.45 19.89 30.19
N GLY A 374 0.93 21.00 30.72
CA GLY A 374 0.35 22.07 29.91
C GLY A 374 -0.87 21.56 29.13
N ASP A 375 -0.81 21.67 27.80
CA ASP A 375 -1.88 21.24 26.88
C ASP A 375 -1.77 19.75 26.48
N ILE A 376 -0.82 19.00 27.06
CA ILE A 376 -0.56 17.61 26.73
C ILE A 376 -1.18 16.70 27.78
N GLU A 377 -2.09 15.85 27.35
CA GLU A 377 -2.65 14.75 28.13
C GLU A 377 -1.76 13.50 28.01
N ILE A 378 -1.40 12.90 29.15
CA ILE A 378 -0.51 11.74 29.21
C ILE A 378 -1.32 10.53 29.69
N PHE A 379 -1.36 9.49 28.85
CA PHE A 379 -2.01 8.20 29.13
C PHE A 379 -0.91 7.16 29.35
N GLY A 380 -0.56 6.90 30.61
CA GLY A 380 0.59 6.08 31.02
C GLY A 380 1.41 6.69 32.16
N GLY A 381 2.59 6.10 32.40
CA GLY A 381 3.51 6.56 33.45
C GLY A 381 4.21 7.89 33.11
N GLY A 382 4.39 8.73 34.13
CA GLY A 382 5.10 10.02 34.04
C GLY A 382 4.21 11.20 34.47
N LEU A 383 4.80 12.20 35.15
CA LEU A 383 4.08 13.43 35.59
C LEU A 383 4.35 14.63 34.68
N SER A 384 5.14 14.45 33.63
CA SER A 384 5.47 15.44 32.60
C SER A 384 5.77 14.73 31.28
N LEU A 385 5.65 15.43 30.16
CA LEU A 385 5.96 14.88 28.83
C LEU A 385 7.37 14.30 28.81
N LYS A 386 8.34 15.05 29.36
CA LYS A 386 9.73 14.62 29.42
C LYS A 386 9.90 13.31 30.20
N GLN A 387 9.25 13.19 31.35
CA GLN A 387 9.31 11.96 32.15
C GLN A 387 8.65 10.79 31.44
N ALA A 388 7.48 11.01 30.82
CA ALA A 388 6.80 9.97 30.06
C ALA A 388 7.66 9.45 28.90
N LEU A 389 8.25 10.37 28.11
CA LEU A 389 9.16 9.99 27.02
C LEU A 389 10.41 9.27 27.51
N LEU A 390 11.05 9.75 28.59
CA LEU A 390 12.19 9.08 29.18
C LEU A 390 11.84 7.67 29.65
N GLN A 391 10.69 7.48 30.29
CA GLN A 391 10.24 6.17 30.75
C GLN A 391 9.99 5.21 29.59
N VAL A 392 9.40 5.68 28.48
CA VAL A 392 9.23 4.89 27.26
C VAL A 392 10.60 4.51 26.69
N ILE A 393 11.55 5.45 26.60
CA ILE A 393 12.92 5.18 26.12
C ILE A 393 13.65 4.17 27.00
N GLU A 394 13.60 4.32 28.33
CA GLU A 394 14.28 3.43 29.27
C GLU A 394 13.68 2.03 29.31
N SER A 395 12.38 1.88 29.02
CA SER A 395 11.70 0.59 28.96
C SER A 395 11.77 -0.09 27.58
N THR A 396 12.25 0.62 26.55
CA THR A 396 12.43 0.04 25.21
C THR A 396 13.67 -0.86 25.19
N SER A 397 13.53 -2.07 24.65
CA SER A 397 14.65 -3.00 24.54
C SER A 397 15.73 -2.46 23.60
N THR A 398 16.97 -2.94 23.75
CA THR A 398 18.10 -2.49 22.91
C THR A 398 17.91 -2.77 21.41
N ASP A 399 17.07 -3.73 21.09
CA ASP A 399 16.67 -4.13 19.74
C ASP A 399 15.24 -3.68 19.37
N GLY A 400 14.55 -3.00 20.28
CA GLY A 400 13.20 -2.47 20.09
C GLY A 400 13.18 -1.10 19.42
N TYR A 401 11.98 -0.59 19.17
CA TYR A 401 11.76 0.73 18.59
C TYR A 401 10.60 1.43 19.30
N ILE A 402 10.59 2.77 19.20
CA ILE A 402 9.47 3.60 19.62
C ILE A 402 8.79 4.10 18.36
N ALA A 403 7.49 3.85 18.24
CA ALA A 403 6.67 4.43 17.19
C ALA A 403 5.93 5.66 17.72
N ILE A 404 6.09 6.79 17.03
CA ILE A 404 5.30 7.99 17.27
C ILE A 404 4.25 8.08 16.17
N MET A 405 2.99 7.81 16.53
CA MET A 405 1.86 7.92 15.61
C MET A 405 1.23 9.30 15.73
N ALA A 406 1.46 10.14 14.73
CA ALA A 406 0.88 11.48 14.66
C ALA A 406 -0.32 11.49 13.70
N TYR A 407 -1.47 11.97 14.18
CA TYR A 407 -2.68 12.18 13.38
C TYR A 407 -2.72 13.65 12.98
N LEU A 408 -2.31 13.96 11.75
CA LEU A 408 -2.10 15.32 11.24
C LEU A 408 -2.91 15.55 9.95
N ASP A 409 -3.29 16.79 9.66
CA ASP A 409 -3.92 17.12 8.38
C ASP A 409 -2.87 17.09 7.26
N ARG A 410 -3.10 16.22 6.26
CA ARG A 410 -2.15 15.98 5.15
C ARG A 410 -1.80 17.24 4.34
N GLY A 411 -2.67 18.25 4.31
CA GLY A 411 -2.45 19.51 3.61
C GLY A 411 -1.88 20.60 4.51
N ALA A 412 -2.66 20.98 5.53
CA ALA A 412 -2.36 22.08 6.44
C ALA A 412 -1.09 21.82 7.28
N ASP A 413 -0.86 20.57 7.66
CA ASP A 413 0.26 20.17 8.51
C ASP A 413 1.40 19.49 7.73
N SER A 414 1.38 19.57 6.39
CA SER A 414 2.38 18.94 5.51
C SER A 414 3.83 19.24 5.90
N LYS A 415 4.11 20.43 6.42
CA LYS A 415 5.46 20.84 6.89
C LYS A 415 5.93 20.09 8.14
N LEU A 416 5.04 19.52 8.95
CA LEU A 416 5.44 18.72 10.11
C LEU A 416 6.11 17.41 9.70
N ALA A 417 5.98 16.99 8.43
CA ALA A 417 6.75 15.87 7.89
C ALA A 417 8.27 16.14 7.95
N GLU A 418 8.72 17.40 7.83
CA GLU A 418 10.13 17.82 7.90
C GLU A 418 10.76 17.61 9.30
N LEU A 419 9.97 17.20 10.31
CA LEU A 419 10.46 16.87 11.65
C LEU A 419 10.89 15.39 11.78
N ARG A 420 10.64 14.56 10.76
CA ARG A 420 11.07 13.16 10.69
C ARG A 420 12.56 13.09 10.37
#